data_AF-A0AAX6RM23-F1
#
_entry.id   AF-A0AAX6RM23-F1
#
_cell.length_a   1.000
_cell.length_b   1.000
_cell.length_c   1.000
_cell.angle_alpha   90.00
_cell.angle_beta   90.00
_cell.angle_gamma   90.00
#
_symmetry.space_group_name_H-M   'P 1'
#
loop_
_entity.id
_entity.type
_entity.pdbx_description
1 polymer ?
#
loop_
_entity_poly.entity_id
_entity_poly.type
_entity_poly.pdbx_seq_one_letter_code
_entity_poly.pdbx_strand_id
1 'polypeptide(L)'
;MNESRQQSLFFITLPDLHQLCAVPVILSNRVVDTEIRSTQMKMCRQLLLLHEDILISPVPGIFNQIWVVMTIPFFKAGKLNAYIEKYEAKMEAPQRVIPVILQNCLSYSFMARLAPAWNRAGHLLVQGRDFLSQMGKQSAIVLDINVTEAQVCLSIEVCTVRLPPPEYENGTNNKYSSCCTC
;
A
#
# COMPACT_ATOMS: atom_id res chain seq x y z
N MET A 1 8.02 -32.60 -7.59
CA MET A 1 6.56 -32.71 -7.45
C MET A 1 6.02 -31.30 -7.49
N ASN A 2 5.36 -30.91 -8.59
CA ASN A 2 4.89 -29.54 -8.80
C ASN A 2 3.52 -29.45 -8.14
N GLU A 3 3.47 -29.05 -6.86
CA GLU A 3 2.18 -28.85 -6.20
C GLU A 3 1.43 -27.76 -6.98
N SER A 4 0.24 -28.11 -7.48
CA SER A 4 -0.67 -27.17 -8.12
C SER A 4 -0.99 -26.08 -7.11
N ARG A 5 -0.38 -24.90 -7.28
CA ARG A 5 -0.59 -23.78 -6.37
C ARG A 5 -2.06 -23.39 -6.42
N GLN A 6 -2.70 -23.37 -5.26
CA GLN A 6 -4.12 -23.07 -5.17
C GLN A 6 -4.31 -21.56 -5.24
N GLN A 7 -4.71 -21.10 -6.42
CA GLN A 7 -5.06 -19.71 -6.67
C GLN A 7 -6.58 -19.54 -6.61
N SER A 8 -7.03 -18.57 -5.83
CA SER A 8 -8.43 -18.18 -5.72
C SER A 8 -8.62 -16.78 -6.29
N LEU A 9 -9.63 -16.61 -7.14
CA LEU A 9 -10.00 -15.32 -7.71
C LEU A 9 -11.28 -14.81 -7.05
N PHE A 10 -11.27 -13.54 -6.63
CA PHE A 10 -12.43 -12.84 -6.12
C PHE A 10 -12.73 -11.63 -6.99
N PHE A 11 -14.00 -11.44 -7.32
CA PHE A 11 -14.47 -10.32 -8.14
C PHE A 11 -15.39 -9.44 -7.30
N ILE A 12 -15.11 -8.15 -7.30
CA ILE A 12 -15.85 -7.13 -6.56
C ILE A 12 -16.35 -6.10 -7.56
N THR A 13 -17.63 -5.76 -7.47
CA THR A 13 -18.23 -4.70 -8.29
C THR A 13 -17.54 -3.36 -8.03
N LEU A 14 -17.21 -2.64 -9.09
CA LEU A 14 -16.58 -1.34 -8.97
C LEU A 14 -17.57 -0.32 -8.38
N PRO A 15 -17.14 0.55 -7.44
CA PRO A 15 -17.98 1.68 -7.05
C PRO A 15 -18.17 2.63 -8.24
N ASP A 16 -19.25 3.42 -8.19
CA ASP A 16 -19.47 4.47 -9.18
C ASP A 16 -18.35 5.53 -9.11
N LEU A 17 -17.44 5.48 -10.08
CA LEU A 17 -16.29 6.37 -10.15
C LEU A 17 -16.71 7.84 -10.31
N HIS A 18 -17.93 8.12 -10.77
CA HIS A 18 -18.44 9.49 -10.89
C HIS A 18 -18.79 10.13 -9.54
N GLN A 19 -18.94 9.31 -8.49
CA GLN A 19 -19.16 9.79 -7.12
C GLN A 19 -17.85 9.98 -6.33
N LEU A 20 -16.73 9.59 -6.95
CA LEU A 20 -15.40 9.69 -6.39
C LEU A 20 -14.60 10.80 -7.07
N CYS A 21 -13.63 11.34 -6.35
CA CYS A 21 -12.61 12.22 -6.90
C CYS A 21 -11.22 11.76 -6.48
N ALA A 22 -10.24 11.99 -7.35
CA ALA A 22 -8.83 11.80 -7.06
C ALA A 22 -8.18 13.18 -6.88
N VAL A 23 -7.60 13.42 -5.71
CA VAL A 23 -6.92 14.69 -5.42
C VAL A 23 -5.41 14.42 -5.30
N PRO A 24 -4.58 15.06 -6.14
CA PRO A 24 -3.14 15.08 -5.91
C PRO A 24 -2.84 15.94 -4.69
N VAL A 25 -2.00 15.44 -3.78
CA VAL A 25 -1.44 16.23 -2.69
C VAL A 25 0.06 16.31 -2.85
N ILE A 26 0.59 17.52 -2.94
CA ILE A 26 1.99 17.82 -3.20
C ILE A 26 2.64 18.30 -1.90
N LEU A 27 3.65 17.58 -1.44
CA LEU A 27 4.50 17.92 -0.30
C LEU A 27 5.51 19.00 -0.69
N SER A 28 5.80 19.92 0.23
CA SER A 28 6.81 20.96 0.03
C SER A 28 8.21 20.34 -0.14
N ASN A 29 8.95 20.82 -1.15
CA ASN A 29 10.29 20.29 -1.51
C ASN A 29 11.43 20.94 -0.69
N ARG A 30 11.16 21.38 0.54
CA ARG A 30 12.13 22.17 1.35
C ARG A 30 13.21 21.32 2.02
N VAL A 31 13.19 20.01 1.80
CA VAL A 31 13.96 19.03 2.55
C VAL A 31 14.70 18.10 1.59
N VAL A 32 15.80 17.48 2.03
CA VAL A 32 16.56 16.50 1.23
C VAL A 32 15.66 15.34 0.80
N ASP A 33 15.82 14.80 -0.42
CA ASP A 33 14.95 13.77 -1.03
C ASP A 33 14.64 12.57 -0.12
N THR A 34 15.61 12.12 0.68
CA THR A 34 15.47 11.04 1.66
C THR A 34 14.44 11.35 2.75
N GLU A 35 14.38 12.60 3.20
CA GLU A 35 13.44 13.03 4.23
C GLU A 35 12.04 13.20 3.65
N ILE A 36 11.93 13.68 2.40
CA ILE A 36 10.65 13.84 1.69
C ILE A 36 9.93 12.49 1.58
N ARG A 37 10.63 11.43 1.15
CA ARG A 37 10.03 10.09 1.06
C ARG A 37 9.56 9.58 2.43
N SER A 38 10.33 9.85 3.49
CA SER A 38 9.94 9.48 4.84
C SER A 38 8.66 10.19 5.29
N THR A 39 8.54 11.49 4.96
CA THR A 39 7.39 12.33 5.26
C THR A 39 6.16 11.90 4.46
N GLN A 40 6.31 11.62 3.16
CA GLN A 40 5.27 11.07 2.30
C GLN A 40 4.67 9.79 2.90
N MET A 41 5.52 8.83 3.28
CA MET A 41 5.07 7.56 3.86
C MET A 41 4.41 7.75 5.23
N LYS A 42 4.92 8.65 6.08
CA LYS A 42 4.29 8.99 7.37
C LYS A 42 2.90 9.59 7.14
N MET A 43 2.77 10.52 6.21
CA MET A 43 1.52 11.17 5.86
C MET A 43 0.49 10.15 5.36
N CYS A 44 0.86 9.26 4.43
CA CYS A 44 -0.03 8.21 3.94
C CYS A 44 -0.55 7.30 5.07
N ARG A 45 0.33 6.86 5.97
CA ARG A 45 -0.04 5.97 7.09
C ARG A 45 -0.99 6.64 8.07
N GLN A 46 -0.70 7.88 8.45
CA GLN A 46 -1.54 8.61 9.40
C GLN A 46 -2.91 8.98 8.80
N LEU A 47 -2.96 9.39 7.53
CA LEU A 47 -4.24 9.68 6.85
C LEU A 47 -5.14 8.45 6.78
N LEU A 48 -4.58 7.27 6.45
CA LEU A 48 -5.35 6.02 6.46
C LEU A 48 -5.84 5.61 7.85
N LEU A 49 -5.07 5.93 8.89
CA LEU A 49 -5.46 5.66 10.27
C LEU A 49 -6.58 6.61 10.74
N LEU A 50 -6.56 7.86 10.30
CA LEU A 50 -7.53 8.88 10.67
C LEU A 50 -8.86 8.74 9.92
N HIS A 51 -8.83 8.22 8.70
CA HIS A 51 -9.99 8.17 7.81
C HIS A 51 -10.10 6.82 7.10
N GLU A 52 -11.09 6.02 7.50
CA GLU A 52 -11.37 4.73 6.88
C GLU A 52 -12.01 4.86 5.49
N ASP A 53 -12.63 6.01 5.20
CA ASP A 53 -13.39 6.27 3.98
C ASP A 53 -12.53 6.75 2.79
N ILE A 54 -11.21 6.84 2.97
CA ILE A 54 -10.29 7.27 1.91
C ILE A 54 -9.37 6.14 1.48
N LEU A 55 -8.95 6.20 0.22
CA LEU A 55 -7.84 5.42 -0.31
C LEU A 55 -6.70 6.40 -0.64
N ILE A 56 -5.47 5.98 -0.36
CA ILE A 56 -4.28 6.79 -0.61
C ILE A 56 -3.21 5.96 -1.29
N SER A 57 -2.34 6.60 -2.07
CA SER A 57 -1.06 6.00 -2.44
C SER A 57 -0.01 7.07 -2.73
N PRO A 58 1.29 6.81 -2.44
CA PRO A 58 2.35 7.59 -3.05
C PRO A 58 2.34 7.39 -4.57
N VAL A 59 2.62 8.44 -5.32
CA VAL A 59 2.70 8.35 -6.78
C VAL A 59 4.00 7.61 -7.17
N PRO A 60 3.94 6.51 -7.94
CA PRO A 60 5.13 5.80 -8.36
C PRO A 60 6.12 6.72 -9.09
N GLY A 61 7.37 6.75 -8.64
CA GLY A 61 8.42 7.58 -9.23
C GLY A 61 8.41 9.06 -8.83
N ILE A 62 7.42 9.53 -8.06
CA ILE A 62 7.33 10.93 -7.60
C ILE A 62 7.34 10.95 -6.07
N PHE A 63 8.43 11.48 -5.48
CA PHE A 63 8.67 11.39 -4.04
C PHE A 63 7.90 12.40 -3.20
N ASN A 64 7.41 13.48 -3.79
CA ASN A 64 6.68 14.54 -3.10
C ASN A 64 5.18 14.57 -3.41
N GLN A 65 4.62 13.53 -4.04
CA GLN A 65 3.21 13.53 -4.44
C GLN A 65 2.49 12.28 -3.98
N ILE A 66 1.28 12.45 -3.47
CA ILE A 66 0.37 11.35 -3.14
C ILE A 66 -0.95 11.54 -3.88
N TRP A 67 -1.63 10.44 -4.19
CA TRP A 67 -3.02 10.43 -4.60
C TRP A 67 -3.90 10.15 -3.39
N VAL A 68 -4.99 10.93 -3.25
CA VAL A 68 -6.07 10.62 -2.32
C VAL A 68 -7.37 10.45 -3.10
N VAL A 69 -7.98 9.28 -3.01
CA VAL A 69 -9.29 8.97 -3.59
C VAL A 69 -10.32 8.96 -2.46
N MET A 70 -11.39 9.72 -2.66
CA MET A 70 -12.47 9.89 -1.68
C MET A 70 -13.78 10.22 -2.38
N THR A 71 -14.89 10.16 -1.66
CA THR A 71 -16.18 10.61 -2.18
C THR A 71 -16.22 12.13 -2.35
N ILE A 72 -16.94 12.62 -3.34
CA ILE A 72 -17.11 14.07 -3.59
C ILE A 72 -17.67 14.80 -2.34
N PRO A 73 -18.67 14.27 -1.60
CA PRO A 73 -19.12 14.88 -0.35
C PRO A 73 -18.03 14.98 0.71
N PHE A 74 -17.18 13.95 0.86
CA PHE A 74 -16.07 13.97 1.81
C PHE A 74 -15.05 15.07 1.47
N PHE A 75 -14.71 15.21 0.18
CA PHE A 75 -13.83 16.28 -0.28
C PHE A 75 -14.40 17.67 0.03
N LYS A 76 -15.67 17.91 -0.30
CA LYS A 76 -16.34 19.20 -0.06
C LYS A 76 -16.45 19.56 1.43
N ALA A 77 -16.45 18.58 2.32
CA ALA A 77 -16.45 18.82 3.76
C ALA A 77 -15.10 19.35 4.28
N GLY A 78 -14.02 19.32 3.49
CA GLY A 78 -12.73 19.92 3.84
C GLY A 78 -12.00 19.25 5.01
N LYS A 79 -12.39 18.02 5.38
CA LYS A 79 -11.86 17.32 6.57
C LYS A 79 -10.34 17.11 6.55
N LEU A 80 -9.73 17.07 5.37
CA LEU A 80 -8.29 16.87 5.20
C LEU A 80 -7.48 18.17 5.24
N ASN A 81 -8.11 19.34 5.09
CA ASN A 81 -7.40 20.60 4.85
C ASN A 81 -6.42 20.93 5.97
N ALA A 82 -6.88 20.95 7.22
CA ALA A 82 -6.05 21.25 8.38
C ALA A 82 -4.89 20.25 8.56
N TYR A 83 -5.12 18.98 8.20
CA TYR A 83 -4.08 17.96 8.26
C TYR A 83 -3.04 18.16 7.15
N ILE A 84 -3.47 18.51 5.95
CA ILE A 84 -2.58 18.73 4.81
C ILE A 84 -1.73 19.99 5.02
N GLU A 85 -2.31 21.06 5.56
CA GLU A 85 -1.61 22.28 5.96
C GLU A 85 -0.54 22.02 7.02
N LYS A 86 -0.82 21.15 8.01
CA LYS A 86 0.15 20.73 9.03
C LYS A 86 1.41 20.09 8.42
N TYR A 87 1.28 19.43 7.28
CA TYR A 87 2.38 18.82 6.54
C TYR A 87 3.04 19.78 5.53
N GLU A 88 2.67 21.07 5.55
CA GLU A 88 3.05 22.07 4.54
C GLU A 88 2.79 21.59 3.10
N ALA A 89 1.80 20.72 2.94
CA ALA A 89 1.43 20.16 1.66
C ALA A 89 0.27 20.96 1.05
N LYS A 90 0.07 20.78 -0.26
CA LYS A 90 -0.98 21.45 -1.03
C LYS A 90 -1.86 20.41 -1.72
N MET A 91 -3.18 20.56 -1.58
CA MET A 91 -4.14 19.85 -2.44
C MET A 91 -4.24 20.55 -3.79
N GLU A 92 -4.05 19.80 -4.87
CA GLU A 92 -4.35 20.27 -6.22
C GLU A 92 -5.84 20.09 -6.55
N ALA A 93 -6.24 20.57 -7.72
CA ALA A 93 -7.62 20.44 -8.18
C ALA A 93 -8.05 18.96 -8.25
N PRO A 94 -9.29 18.62 -7.81
CA PRO A 94 -9.81 17.27 -7.91
C PRO A 94 -9.94 16.84 -9.37
N GLN A 95 -9.59 15.58 -9.62
CA GLN A 95 -9.62 14.95 -10.93
C GLN A 95 -10.59 13.77 -10.92
N ARG A 96 -11.03 13.37 -12.13
CA ARG A 96 -11.82 12.15 -12.31
C ARG A 96 -10.98 10.94 -11.92
N VAL A 97 -11.58 10.02 -11.18
CA VAL A 97 -10.92 8.74 -10.87
C VAL A 97 -10.85 7.88 -12.13
N ILE A 98 -9.64 7.43 -12.45
CA ILE A 98 -9.38 6.46 -13.52
C ILE A 98 -8.88 5.13 -12.91
N PRO A 99 -9.05 3.99 -13.60
CA PRO A 99 -8.72 2.67 -13.04
C PRO A 99 -7.30 2.55 -12.47
N VAL A 100 -6.29 3.14 -13.14
CA VAL A 100 -4.90 3.10 -12.67
C VAL A 100 -4.69 3.84 -11.34
N ILE A 101 -5.34 4.99 -11.14
CA ILE A 101 -5.27 5.72 -9.86
C ILE A 101 -5.94 4.90 -8.76
N LEU A 102 -7.13 4.35 -9.07
CA LEU A 102 -7.87 3.54 -8.10
C LEU A 102 -7.11 2.28 -7.72
N GLN A 103 -6.51 1.57 -8.69
CA GLN A 103 -5.70 0.37 -8.43
C GLN A 103 -4.52 0.67 -7.51
N ASN A 104 -3.79 1.76 -7.76
CA ASN A 104 -2.65 2.14 -6.93
C ASN A 104 -3.07 2.49 -5.51
N CYS A 105 -4.11 3.32 -5.36
CA CYS A 105 -4.65 3.71 -4.05
C CYS A 105 -5.25 2.53 -3.30
N LEU A 106 -6.01 1.67 -3.97
CA LEU A 106 -6.60 0.47 -3.38
C LEU A 106 -5.50 -0.49 -2.93
N SER A 107 -4.53 -0.79 -3.79
CA SER A 107 -3.40 -1.68 -3.49
C SER A 107 -2.62 -1.18 -2.28
N TYR A 108 -2.21 0.09 -2.27
CA TYR A 108 -1.46 0.64 -1.14
C TYR A 108 -2.28 0.64 0.15
N SER A 109 -3.53 1.10 0.09
CA SER A 109 -4.39 1.19 1.27
C SER A 109 -4.73 -0.18 1.85
N PHE A 110 -5.01 -1.15 0.99
CA PHE A 110 -5.27 -2.53 1.39
C PHE A 110 -4.05 -3.13 2.08
N MET A 111 -2.85 -2.96 1.52
CA MET A 111 -1.60 -3.41 2.14
C MET A 111 -1.34 -2.74 3.49
N ALA A 112 -1.56 -1.42 3.57
CA ALA A 112 -1.36 -0.67 4.80
C ALA A 112 -2.32 -1.12 5.92
N ARG A 113 -3.56 -1.49 5.57
CA ARG A 113 -4.58 -1.98 6.52
C ARG A 113 -4.36 -3.41 6.97
N LEU A 114 -3.75 -4.26 6.13
CA LEU A 114 -3.39 -5.62 6.52
C LEU A 114 -2.20 -5.67 7.49
N ALA A 115 -1.32 -4.67 7.43
CA ALA A 115 -0.22 -4.55 8.39
C ALA A 115 -0.75 -4.18 9.79
N PRO A 116 -0.13 -4.70 10.88
CA PRO A 116 1.04 -5.57 10.90
C PRO A 116 0.71 -7.07 10.89
N ALA A 117 -0.56 -7.46 10.69
CA ALA A 117 -0.94 -8.88 10.71
C ALA A 117 -0.42 -9.63 9.48
N TRP A 118 -0.32 -8.94 8.34
CA TRP A 118 0.34 -9.42 7.13
C TRP A 118 1.31 -8.35 6.62
N ASN A 119 2.56 -8.76 6.35
CA ASN A 119 3.65 -7.84 6.04
C ASN A 119 4.25 -8.15 4.67
N ARG A 120 4.51 -7.10 3.90
CA ARG A 120 5.08 -7.23 2.55
C ARG A 120 6.57 -7.58 2.61
N ALA A 121 6.93 -8.70 2.01
CA ALA A 121 8.29 -9.15 1.75
C ALA A 121 8.45 -9.49 0.26
N GLY A 122 8.94 -8.52 -0.52
CA GLY A 122 8.94 -8.62 -1.99
C GLY A 122 7.52 -8.66 -2.56
N HIS A 123 7.18 -9.75 -3.26
CA HIS A 123 5.85 -10.02 -3.82
C HIS A 123 4.93 -10.80 -2.85
N LEU A 124 5.46 -11.23 -1.70
CA LEU A 124 4.74 -12.03 -0.71
C LEU A 124 4.19 -11.15 0.40
N LEU A 125 3.06 -11.58 0.97
CA LEU A 125 2.58 -11.12 2.26
C LEU A 125 2.77 -12.25 3.27
N VAL A 126 3.67 -12.04 4.23
CA VAL A 126 3.98 -13.00 5.27
C VAL A 126 3.16 -12.68 6.52
N GLN A 127 2.56 -13.70 7.11
CA GLN A 127 1.74 -13.56 8.30
C GLN A 127 2.59 -13.27 9.55
N GLY A 128 2.10 -12.38 10.40
CA GLY A 128 2.64 -12.11 11.74
C GLY A 128 3.43 -10.82 11.84
N ARG A 129 3.22 -10.07 12.93
CA ARG A 129 3.90 -8.79 13.22
C ARG A 129 5.42 -8.95 13.28
N ASP A 130 5.86 -10.01 13.95
CA ASP A 130 7.27 -10.28 14.22
C ASP A 130 7.82 -11.38 13.32
N PHE A 131 7.31 -11.50 12.08
CA PHE A 131 7.66 -12.61 11.18
C PHE A 131 9.18 -12.73 10.97
N LEU A 132 9.92 -11.62 10.96
CA LEU A 132 11.38 -11.61 10.82
C LEU A 132 12.12 -12.24 12.02
N SER A 133 11.49 -12.33 13.18
CA SER A 133 12.04 -12.95 14.39
C SER A 133 11.67 -14.43 14.51
N GLN A 134 10.81 -14.93 13.62
CA GLN A 134 10.35 -16.31 13.63
C GLN A 134 11.20 -17.17 12.69
N MET A 135 11.54 -18.37 13.14
CA MET A 135 12.27 -19.35 12.34
C MET A 135 11.31 -20.39 11.75
N GLY A 136 11.71 -20.99 10.63
CA GLY A 136 10.97 -22.11 10.06
C GLY A 136 9.82 -21.68 9.14
N LYS A 137 8.78 -22.51 9.05
CA LYS A 137 7.68 -22.34 8.10
C LYS A 137 6.74 -21.22 8.55
N GLN A 138 6.43 -20.30 7.65
CA GLN A 138 5.47 -19.22 7.84
C GLN A 138 4.41 -19.27 6.73
N SER A 139 3.17 -18.97 7.10
CA SER A 139 2.08 -18.75 6.15
C SER A 139 2.36 -17.49 5.34
N ALA A 140 2.25 -17.60 4.03
CA ALA A 140 2.37 -16.47 3.13
C ALA A 140 1.30 -16.51 2.04
N ILE A 141 1.01 -15.36 1.45
CA ILE A 141 0.18 -15.27 0.26
C ILE A 141 0.87 -14.41 -0.81
N VAL A 142 0.62 -14.74 -2.08
CA VAL A 142 0.77 -13.78 -3.18
C VAL A 142 -0.60 -13.14 -3.38
N LEU A 143 -0.63 -11.81 -3.38
CA LEU A 143 -1.85 -11.05 -3.65
C LEU A 143 -1.61 -10.11 -4.83
N ASP A 144 -2.46 -10.23 -5.85
CA ASP A 144 -2.56 -9.27 -6.93
C ASP A 144 -3.93 -8.61 -6.94
N ILE A 145 -3.94 -7.29 -7.10
CA ILE A 145 -5.16 -6.48 -7.22
C ILE A 145 -5.16 -5.83 -8.59
N ASN A 146 -6.18 -6.14 -9.39
CA ASN A 146 -6.38 -5.55 -10.70
C ASN A 146 -7.72 -4.80 -10.76
N VAL A 147 -7.72 -3.59 -11.30
CA VAL A 147 -8.91 -2.76 -11.46
C VAL A 147 -9.15 -2.52 -12.94
N THR A 148 -10.33 -2.91 -13.41
CA THR A 148 -10.82 -2.58 -14.75
C THR A 148 -11.91 -1.51 -14.65
N GLU A 149 -12.46 -1.09 -15.79
CA GLU A 149 -13.63 -0.19 -15.81
C GLU A 149 -14.89 -0.82 -15.21
N ALA A 150 -14.97 -2.15 -15.14
CA ALA A 150 -16.15 -2.87 -14.71
C ALA A 150 -16.03 -3.46 -13.29
N GLN A 151 -14.85 -3.92 -12.90
CA GLN A 151 -14.68 -4.70 -11.67
C GLN A 151 -13.27 -4.58 -11.08
N VAL A 152 -13.18 -4.92 -9.80
CA VAL A 152 -11.93 -5.19 -9.10
C VAL A 152 -11.77 -6.71 -9.00
N CYS A 153 -10.58 -7.20 -9.36
CA CYS A 153 -10.21 -8.61 -9.23
C CYS A 153 -9.08 -8.74 -8.19
N LEU A 154 -9.28 -9.62 -7.21
CA LEU A 154 -8.26 -10.05 -6.27
C LEU A 154 -7.84 -11.47 -6.61
N SER A 155 -6.56 -11.67 -6.87
CA SER A 155 -5.96 -12.98 -7.02
C SER A 155 -5.15 -13.31 -5.78
N ILE A 156 -5.47 -14.41 -5.12
CA ILE A 156 -4.81 -14.86 -3.89
C ILE A 156 -4.26 -16.26 -4.11
N GLU A 157 -2.94 -16.40 -3.98
CA GLU A 157 -2.24 -17.69 -3.98
C GLU A 157 -1.70 -17.95 -2.58
N VAL A 158 -2.05 -19.10 -1.99
CA VAL A 158 -1.53 -19.50 -0.68
C VAL A 158 -0.20 -20.22 -0.85
N CYS A 159 0.81 -19.81 -0.07
CA CYS A 159 2.12 -20.44 -0.07
C CYS A 159 2.71 -20.53 1.35
N THR A 160 3.80 -21.28 1.49
CA THR A 160 4.56 -21.37 2.73
C THR A 160 5.97 -20.88 2.45
N VAL A 161 6.47 -19.92 3.23
CA VAL A 161 7.87 -19.50 3.17
C VAL A 161 8.63 -20.09 4.33
N ARG A 162 9.91 -20.41 4.13
CA ARG A 162 10.79 -20.86 5.21
C ARG A 162 11.81 -19.78 5.53
N LEU A 163 11.70 -19.17 6.71
CA LEU A 163 12.64 -18.15 7.13
C LEU A 163 13.92 -18.80 7.69
N PRO A 164 15.10 -18.27 7.32
CA PRO A 164 16.37 -18.76 7.83
C PRO A 164 16.50 -18.47 9.33
N PRO A 165 17.39 -19.17 10.04
CA PRO A 165 17.82 -18.76 11.38
C PRO A 165 18.31 -17.30 11.35
N PRO A 166 18.03 -16.50 12.40
CA PRO A 166 18.69 -15.20 12.54
C PRO A 166 20.19 -15.45 12.74
N GLU A 167 20.98 -15.13 11.72
CA GLU A 167 22.43 -15.17 11.80
C GLU A 167 22.92 -13.90 12.52
N TYR A 168 23.70 -14.07 13.58
CA TYR A 168 24.35 -12.97 14.30
C TYR A 168 25.63 -12.59 13.52
N GLU A 169 25.51 -11.78 12.47
CA GLU A 169 26.68 -11.20 11.81
C GLU A 169 27.07 -9.88 12.48
N ASN A 170 28.28 -9.86 13.05
CA ASN A 170 28.95 -8.66 13.54
C ASN A 170 29.03 -7.61 12.42
N GLY A 171 28.17 -6.59 12.51
CA GLY A 171 28.26 -5.30 11.83
C GLY A 171 28.91 -5.29 10.44
N THR A 172 28.14 -5.58 9.39
CA THR A 172 28.13 -4.84 8.11
C THR A 172 27.15 -5.47 7.12
N ASN A 173 26.11 -4.71 6.74
CA ASN A 173 25.21 -4.94 5.61
C ASN A 173 24.37 -6.23 5.59
N ASN A 174 23.13 -6.11 6.09
CA ASN A 174 22.02 -7.05 5.86
C ASN A 174 21.80 -7.29 4.35
N LYS A 175 22.38 -8.36 3.80
CA LYS A 175 21.97 -8.96 2.54
C LYS A 175 20.96 -10.07 2.85
N TYR A 176 19.68 -9.74 2.78
CA TYR A 176 18.63 -10.76 2.61
C TYR A 176 18.70 -11.28 1.16
N SER A 177 19.77 -12.01 0.81
CA SER A 177 19.87 -12.71 -0.46
C SER A 177 19.21 -14.07 -0.36
N SER A 178 18.09 -14.19 -1.07
CA SER A 178 17.57 -15.43 -1.65
C SER A 178 17.52 -16.66 -0.75
N CYS A 179 16.46 -16.77 0.05
CA CYS A 179 15.91 -18.10 0.37
C CYS A 179 14.41 -18.01 0.66
N CYS A 180 13.65 -17.38 -0.24
CA CYS A 180 12.21 -17.58 -0.32
C CYS A 180 11.97 -18.60 -1.43
N THR A 181 12.18 -19.87 -1.13
CA THR A 181 11.70 -20.94 -2.01
C THR A 181 10.25 -21.21 -1.61
N CYS A 182 9.33 -20.93 -2.53
CA CYS A 182 7.98 -21.47 -2.50
C CYS A 182 8.00 -22.99 -2.73
#